data_AF-A0A534HUB6-F1
#
_entry.id   AF-A0A534HUB6-F1
#
_cell.length_a   1.000
_cell.length_b   1.000
_cell.length_c   1.000
_cell.angle_alpha   90.00
_cell.angle_beta   90.00
_cell.angle_gamma   90.00
#
_symmetry.space_group_name_H-M   'P 1'
#
loop_
_entity.id
_entity.type
_entity.pdbx_description
1 polymer ?
#
loop_
_entity_poly.entity_id
_entity_poly.type
_entity_poly.pdbx_seq_one_letter_code
_entity_poly.pdbx_strand_id
1 'polypeptide(L)'
;MRPPMCTLISLWRTVMGYDLVVGMNRDESQSRPADPPSVLEGTPVIVAPRDRKAGGSWIGASGTGLVVALSNRRGRNSPTARSRGQLVLEALQQPSVAAVDVFLQKEVRGHEYNLWNLFVASGKELRFFRYDGELSMSRGHEGLNILTNEGGNVAS
;
A
#
# COMPACT_ATOMS: atom_id res chain seq x y z
N MET A 1 -6.22 -25.31 -1.40
CA MET A 1 -6.28 -24.06 -2.20
C MET A 1 -5.05 -23.23 -1.82
N ARG A 2 -4.24 -22.77 -2.78
CA ARG A 2 -3.00 -22.03 -2.48
C ARG A 2 -3.38 -20.61 -2.00
N PRO A 3 -2.81 -20.09 -0.91
CA PRO A 3 -3.16 -18.75 -0.43
C PRO A 3 -2.77 -17.71 -1.50
N PRO A 4 -3.62 -16.70 -1.76
CA PRO A 4 -3.27 -15.62 -2.68
C PRO A 4 -1.97 -14.93 -2.26
N MET A 5 -1.04 -14.72 -3.20
CA MET A 5 0.23 -14.05 -2.96
C MET A 5 0.30 -12.74 -3.72
N CYS A 6 0.21 -11.61 -3.02
CA CYS A 6 0.50 -10.33 -3.64
C CYS A 6 2.02 -10.13 -3.66
N THR A 7 2.54 -9.66 -4.78
CA THR A 7 3.97 -9.31 -4.92
C THR A 7 4.06 -7.95 -5.58
N LEU A 8 4.80 -7.05 -4.95
CA LEU A 8 5.18 -5.77 -5.53
C LEU A 8 6.69 -5.74 -5.68
N ILE A 9 7.13 -5.24 -6.83
CA ILE A 9 8.51 -4.96 -7.16
C ILE A 9 8.61 -3.47 -7.44
N SER A 10 9.62 -2.81 -6.87
CA SER A 10 9.94 -1.43 -7.19
C SER A 10 11.41 -1.24 -7.49
N LEU A 11 11.70 -0.42 -8.49
CA LEU A 11 13.02 0.07 -8.83
C LEU A 11 13.08 1.55 -8.47
N TRP A 12 13.79 1.89 -7.40
CA TRP A 12 13.87 3.26 -6.88
C TRP A 12 15.20 3.90 -7.28
N ARG A 13 15.14 5.04 -7.96
CA ARG A 13 16.29 5.87 -8.40
C ARG A 13 17.37 5.12 -9.17
N THR A 14 16.97 4.12 -9.95
CA THR A 14 17.90 3.28 -10.74
C THR A 14 17.58 3.26 -12.24
N VAL A 15 16.34 3.56 -12.63
CA VAL A 15 15.94 3.62 -14.04
C VAL A 15 16.10 5.05 -14.55
N MET A 16 16.90 5.25 -15.59
CA MET A 16 17.10 6.57 -16.18
C MET A 16 15.77 7.19 -16.61
N GLY A 17 15.50 8.43 -16.17
CA GLY A 17 14.27 9.16 -16.46
C GLY A 17 13.09 8.87 -15.52
N TYR A 18 13.24 7.97 -14.55
CA TYR A 18 12.18 7.64 -13.59
C TYR A 18 12.73 7.56 -12.16
N ASP A 19 12.20 8.38 -11.26
CA ASP A 19 12.54 8.31 -9.83
C ASP A 19 12.08 6.99 -9.19
N LEU A 20 10.96 6.45 -9.68
CA LEU A 20 10.37 5.22 -9.17
C LEU A 20 9.61 4.48 -10.29
N VAL A 21 9.90 3.20 -10.44
CA VAL A 21 9.10 2.26 -11.24
C VAL A 21 8.51 1.22 -10.30
N VAL A 22 7.20 0.95 -10.41
CA VAL A 22 6.48 -0.02 -9.57
C VAL A 22 5.69 -0.98 -10.45
N GLY A 23 5.82 -2.27 -10.18
CA GLY A 23 4.94 -3.31 -10.70
C GLY A 23 4.36 -4.11 -9.54
N MET A 24 3.05 -4.36 -9.56
CA MET A 24 2.39 -5.13 -8.51
C MET A 24 1.40 -6.12 -9.10
N ASN A 25 1.57 -7.39 -8.71
CA ASN A 25 0.58 -8.42 -8.90
C ASN A 25 -0.31 -8.51 -7.67
N ARG A 26 -1.61 -8.47 -7.91
CA ARG A 26 -2.64 -8.68 -6.89
C ARG A 26 -3.31 -10.03 -7.12
N ASP A 27 -2.88 -11.03 -6.38
CA ASP A 27 -3.59 -12.29 -6.33
C ASP A 27 -4.74 -12.19 -5.32
N GLU A 28 -5.97 -12.36 -5.79
CA GLU A 28 -7.20 -12.33 -4.99
C GLU A 28 -8.23 -13.28 -5.62
N SER A 29 -9.31 -13.61 -4.91
CA SER A 29 -10.44 -14.34 -5.49
C SER A 29 -10.90 -13.72 -6.82
N GLN A 30 -11.04 -14.55 -7.85
CA GLN A 30 -11.59 -14.18 -9.16
C GLN A 30 -12.99 -13.55 -9.04
N SER A 31 -13.72 -13.86 -7.96
CA SER A 31 -15.05 -13.33 -7.69
C SER A 31 -15.05 -11.91 -7.09
N ARG A 32 -13.89 -11.24 -6.97
CA ARG A 32 -13.80 -9.90 -6.39
C ARG A 32 -13.67 -8.86 -7.51
N PRO A 33 -14.79 -8.28 -7.98
CA PRO A 33 -14.77 -7.32 -9.07
C PRO A 33 -14.05 -6.03 -8.66
N ALA A 34 -13.30 -5.46 -9.61
CA ALA A 34 -12.63 -4.18 -9.46
C ALA A 34 -12.74 -3.35 -10.74
N ASP A 35 -12.72 -2.03 -10.58
CA ASP A 35 -12.63 -1.08 -11.67
C ASP A 35 -11.16 -0.83 -12.04
N PRO A 36 -10.88 -0.56 -13.33
CA PRO A 36 -9.54 -0.15 -13.75
C PRO A 36 -9.14 1.18 -13.07
N PRO A 37 -7.85 1.53 -13.08
CA PRO A 37 -7.40 2.81 -12.56
C PRO A 37 -8.11 3.98 -13.23
N SER A 38 -8.64 4.89 -12.41
CA SER A 38 -9.24 6.14 -12.85
C SER A 38 -8.78 7.29 -11.96
N VAL A 39 -8.94 8.52 -12.46
CA VAL A 39 -8.82 9.71 -11.61
C VAL A 39 -10.00 9.72 -10.64
N LEU A 40 -9.71 9.90 -9.36
CA LEU A 40 -10.71 10.03 -8.30
C LEU A 40 -10.98 11.51 -8.02
N GLU A 41 -12.23 11.84 -7.71
CA GLU A 41 -12.60 13.20 -7.30
C GLU A 41 -11.96 13.57 -5.96
N GLY A 42 -11.58 14.85 -5.83
CA GLY A 42 -10.99 15.41 -4.62
C GLY A 42 -9.61 16.02 -4.85
N THR A 43 -9.04 16.52 -3.75
CA THR A 43 -7.70 17.10 -3.71
C THR A 43 -6.91 16.42 -2.59
N PRO A 44 -5.70 15.91 -2.83
CA PRO A 44 -4.97 15.91 -4.11
C PRO A 44 -5.62 14.99 -5.16
N VAL A 45 -5.25 15.18 -6.43
CA VAL A 45 -5.65 14.27 -7.53
C VAL A 45 -5.10 12.88 -7.23
N ILE A 46 -5.94 11.86 -7.19
CA ILE A 46 -5.53 10.47 -6.96
C ILE A 46 -5.89 9.63 -8.19
N VAL A 47 -4.95 8.79 -8.64
CA VAL A 47 -5.19 7.76 -9.65
C VAL A 47 -5.05 6.40 -8.99
N ALA A 48 -6.15 5.63 -8.97
CA ALA A 48 -6.17 4.32 -8.34
C ALA A 48 -7.28 3.46 -8.96
N PRO A 49 -7.09 2.13 -9.07
CA PRO A 49 -8.22 1.22 -9.28
C PRO A 49 -9.15 1.23 -8.05
N ARG A 50 -10.38 0.77 -8.23
CA ARG A 50 -11.37 0.69 -7.14
C ARG A 50 -11.84 -0.74 -6.94
N ASP A 51 -11.85 -1.17 -5.69
CA ASP A 51 -12.50 -2.39 -5.27
C ASP A 51 -14.02 -2.17 -5.20
N ARG A 52 -14.80 -2.85 -6.05
CA ARG A 52 -16.26 -2.63 -6.08
C ARG A 52 -16.99 -3.17 -4.86
N LYS A 53 -16.36 -4.07 -4.09
CA LYS A 53 -16.98 -4.68 -2.90
C LYS A 53 -16.75 -3.84 -1.65
N ALA A 54 -15.53 -3.34 -1.47
CA ALA A 54 -15.11 -2.62 -0.25
C ALA A 54 -14.93 -1.10 -0.47
N GLY A 55 -15.03 -0.62 -1.71
CA GLY A 55 -14.92 0.79 -2.09
C GLY A 55 -13.51 1.39 -2.01
N GLY A 56 -12.53 0.64 -1.51
CA GLY A 56 -11.14 1.07 -1.33
C GLY A 56 -10.25 0.77 -2.54
N SER A 57 -8.93 0.88 -2.37
CA SER A 57 -7.93 0.48 -3.37
C SER A 57 -6.84 -0.40 -2.75
N TRP A 58 -6.04 -1.06 -3.58
CA TRP A 58 -4.82 -1.77 -3.18
C TRP A 58 -3.54 -1.12 -3.70
N ILE A 59 -3.65 -0.17 -4.63
CA ILE A 59 -2.53 0.59 -5.18
C ILE A 59 -3.02 1.95 -5.66
N GLY A 60 -2.18 2.96 -5.62
CA GLY A 60 -2.51 4.23 -6.25
C GLY A 60 -1.34 5.20 -6.23
N ALA A 61 -1.50 6.27 -7.01
CA ALA A 61 -0.60 7.40 -7.03
C ALA A 61 -1.38 8.69 -6.78
N SER A 62 -0.73 9.65 -6.13
CA SER A 62 -1.29 10.95 -5.77
C SER A 62 -0.54 12.07 -6.48
N GLY A 63 -1.22 13.18 -6.76
CA GLY A 63 -0.63 14.40 -7.29
C GLY A 63 0.40 15.05 -6.35
N THR A 64 0.50 14.58 -5.11
CA THR A 64 1.60 14.92 -4.18
C THR A 64 2.92 14.21 -4.52
N GLY A 65 2.91 13.28 -5.47
CA GLY A 65 4.04 12.42 -5.80
C GLY A 65 4.13 11.16 -4.93
N LEU A 66 3.11 10.87 -4.11
CA LEU A 66 3.04 9.63 -3.35
C LEU A 66 2.56 8.46 -4.20
N VAL A 67 3.16 7.30 -3.99
CA VAL A 67 2.67 5.99 -4.42
C VAL A 67 2.45 5.13 -3.19
N VAL A 68 1.26 4.55 -3.07
CA VAL A 68 0.89 3.67 -1.94
C VAL A 68 0.37 2.36 -2.50
N ALA A 69 0.82 1.24 -1.93
CA ALA A 69 0.33 -0.08 -2.28
C ALA A 69 0.17 -0.98 -1.05
N LEU A 70 -0.82 -1.87 -1.09
CA LEU A 70 -1.24 -2.72 0.02
C LEU A 70 -1.03 -4.19 -0.33
N SER A 71 -0.38 -4.92 0.58
CA SER A 71 -0.36 -6.38 0.58
C SER A 71 -1.10 -6.91 1.80
N ASN A 72 -1.99 -7.88 1.61
CA ASN A 72 -2.67 -8.54 2.72
C ASN A 72 -1.68 -9.46 3.46
N ARG A 73 -1.69 -9.41 4.80
CA ARG A 73 -0.99 -10.40 5.62
C ARG A 73 -1.96 -11.50 6.06
N ARG A 74 -1.41 -12.70 6.29
CA ARG A 74 -2.14 -13.79 6.93
C ARG A 74 -2.21 -13.54 8.43
N GLY A 75 -3.30 -13.98 9.06
CA GLY A 75 -3.50 -13.86 10.50
C GLY A 75 -4.96 -13.65 10.85
N ARG A 76 -5.20 -12.88 11.91
CA ARG A 76 -6.55 -12.57 12.39
C ARG A 76 -7.38 -11.95 11.26
N ASN A 77 -8.60 -12.48 11.11
CA ASN A 77 -9.62 -11.96 10.22
C ASN A 77 -10.86 -11.60 11.03
N SER A 78 -11.02 -10.32 11.32
CA SER A 78 -12.19 -9.74 11.96
C SER A 78 -13.10 -9.14 10.89
N PRO A 79 -14.39 -9.52 10.85
CA PRO A 79 -15.35 -8.94 9.90
C PRO A 79 -15.73 -7.49 10.24
N THR A 80 -15.47 -7.06 11.48
CA THR A 80 -15.74 -5.69 11.96
C THR A 80 -14.54 -4.77 11.81
N ALA A 81 -13.36 -5.30 11.44
CA ALA A 81 -12.16 -4.49 11.25
C ALA A 81 -12.33 -3.51 10.07
N ARG A 82 -11.72 -2.34 10.22
CA ARG A 82 -11.74 -1.29 9.21
C ARG A 82 -11.10 -1.74 7.90
N SER A 83 -11.60 -1.20 6.79
CA SER A 83 -11.12 -1.55 5.45
C SER A 83 -9.69 -1.07 5.22
N ARG A 84 -8.79 -2.04 5.00
CA ARG A 84 -7.40 -1.78 4.57
C ARG A 84 -7.33 -1.06 3.23
N GLY A 85 -8.34 -1.23 2.37
CA GLY A 85 -8.38 -0.53 1.09
C GLY A 85 -8.73 0.96 1.22
N GLN A 86 -9.47 1.34 2.26
CA GLN A 86 -9.71 2.75 2.57
C GLN A 86 -8.46 3.41 3.14
N LEU A 87 -7.71 2.67 3.97
CA LEU A 87 -6.40 3.11 4.48
C LEU A 87 -5.44 3.54 3.36
N VAL A 88 -5.45 2.84 2.20
CA VAL A 88 -4.66 3.22 1.02
C VAL A 88 -5.08 4.58 0.47
N LEU A 89 -6.39 4.81 0.31
CA LEU A 89 -6.91 6.07 -0.23
C LEU A 89 -6.63 7.24 0.72
N GLU A 90 -6.78 7.04 2.02
CA GLU A 90 -6.48 8.05 3.05
C GLU A 90 -4.98 8.35 3.17
N ALA A 91 -4.12 7.34 3.00
CA ALA A 91 -2.67 7.52 2.92
C ALA A 91 -2.27 8.33 1.67
N LEU A 92 -2.96 8.14 0.53
CA LEU A 92 -2.71 8.90 -0.70
C LEU A 92 -3.12 10.37 -0.61
N GLN A 93 -3.96 10.74 0.36
CA GLN A 93 -4.31 12.14 0.66
C GLN A 93 -3.22 12.87 1.44
N GLN A 94 -2.25 12.15 2.01
CA GLN A 94 -1.19 12.77 2.80
C GLN A 94 -0.19 13.53 1.90
N PRO A 95 0.46 14.58 2.43
CA PRO A 95 1.37 15.40 1.64
C PRO A 95 2.76 14.77 1.44
N SER A 96 3.14 13.75 2.21
CA SER A 96 4.48 13.15 2.15
C SER A 96 4.53 11.78 2.83
N VAL A 97 5.61 11.02 2.60
CA VAL A 97 5.85 9.71 3.23
C VAL A 97 5.92 9.85 4.77
N ALA A 98 6.52 10.92 5.28
CA ALA A 98 6.56 11.21 6.70
C ALA A 98 5.18 11.53 7.28
N ALA A 99 4.31 12.23 6.54
CA ALA A 99 2.94 12.47 6.97
C ALA A 99 2.10 11.19 6.99
N VAL A 100 2.33 10.27 6.05
CA VAL A 100 1.72 8.93 6.08
C VAL A 100 2.11 8.18 7.35
N ASP A 101 3.37 8.22 7.79
CA ASP A 101 3.80 7.60 9.05
C ASP A 101 2.98 8.11 10.25
N VAL A 102 2.92 9.45 10.41
CA VAL A 102 2.14 10.09 11.49
C VAL A 102 0.66 9.70 11.42
N PHE A 103 0.09 9.65 10.21
CA PHE A 103 -1.28 9.20 9.99
C PHE A 103 -1.47 7.74 10.44
N LEU A 104 -0.63 6.81 9.98
CA LEU A 104 -0.72 5.40 10.32
C LEU A 104 -0.60 5.16 11.82
N GLN A 105 0.31 5.86 12.52
CA GLN A 105 0.48 5.77 13.97
C GLN A 105 -0.79 6.15 14.75
N LYS A 106 -1.55 7.14 14.26
CA LYS A 106 -2.85 7.50 14.84
C LYS A 106 -3.90 6.45 14.49
N GLU A 107 -3.88 5.99 13.25
CA GLU A 107 -4.97 5.19 12.70
C GLU A 107 -5.03 3.77 13.27
N VAL A 108 -3.88 3.15 13.54
CA VAL A 108 -3.82 1.84 14.21
C VAL A 108 -4.17 1.89 15.70
N ARG A 109 -4.19 3.08 16.32
CA ARG A 109 -4.63 3.26 17.72
C ARG A 109 -6.12 3.53 17.82
N GLY A 110 -6.69 4.21 16.82
CA GLY A 110 -8.11 4.56 16.78
C GLY A 110 -9.01 3.47 16.20
N HIS A 111 -8.46 2.51 15.45
CA HIS A 111 -9.26 1.54 14.71
C HIS A 111 -8.65 0.13 14.73
N GLU A 112 -9.52 -0.87 14.77
CA GLU A 112 -9.13 -2.27 14.55
C GLU A 112 -8.87 -2.51 13.05
N TYR A 113 -7.74 -3.16 12.73
CA TYR A 113 -7.41 -3.59 11.38
C TYR A 113 -7.08 -5.08 11.33
N ASN A 114 -7.49 -5.72 10.24
CA ASN A 114 -6.88 -6.99 9.82
C ASN A 114 -5.42 -6.74 9.42
N LEU A 115 -4.55 -7.74 9.56
CA LEU A 115 -3.11 -7.55 9.34
C LEU A 115 -2.77 -7.10 7.90
N TRP A 116 -1.77 -6.23 7.74
CA TRP A 116 -1.42 -5.65 6.44
C TRP A 116 0.04 -5.24 6.33
N ASN A 117 0.52 -5.14 5.07
CA ASN A 117 1.73 -4.40 4.73
C ASN A 117 1.36 -3.24 3.80
N LEU A 118 2.02 -2.10 3.97
CA LEU A 118 1.96 -0.99 3.04
C LEU A 118 3.35 -0.67 2.49
N PHE A 119 3.42 -0.50 1.18
CA PHE A 119 4.50 0.19 0.50
C PHE A 119 4.09 1.65 0.35
N VAL A 120 4.97 2.58 0.75
CA VAL A 120 4.73 4.02 0.62
C VAL A 120 5.99 4.65 0.07
N ALA A 121 5.90 5.31 -1.07
CA ALA A 121 7.05 5.89 -1.75
C ALA A 121 6.75 7.26 -2.34
N SER A 122 7.82 8.02 -2.54
CA SER A 122 7.90 9.21 -3.36
C SER A 122 9.26 9.22 -4.08
N GLY A 123 9.53 10.23 -4.91
CA GLY A 123 10.87 10.37 -5.51
C GLY A 123 12.00 10.53 -4.48
N LYS A 124 11.69 10.92 -3.23
CA LYS A 124 12.67 11.23 -2.19
C LYS A 124 12.84 10.17 -1.11
N GLU A 125 11.84 9.30 -0.93
CA GLU A 125 11.80 8.36 0.18
C GLU A 125 10.92 7.16 -0.15
N LEU A 126 11.31 5.98 0.34
CA LEU A 126 10.58 4.73 0.25
C LEU A 126 10.54 4.09 1.64
N ARG A 127 9.35 3.71 2.11
CA ARG A 127 9.14 2.99 3.37
C ARG A 127 8.19 1.81 3.19
N PHE A 128 8.42 0.77 3.97
CA PHE A 128 7.49 -0.32 4.19
C PHE A 128 6.93 -0.21 5.59
N PHE A 129 5.62 -0.26 5.71
CA PHE A 129 4.92 -0.37 6.98
C PHE A 129 4.32 -1.76 7.10
N ARG A 130 4.39 -2.33 8.30
CA ARG A 130 3.80 -3.63 8.62
C ARG A 130 2.94 -3.46 9.85
N TYR A 131 1.73 -4.01 9.79
CA TYR A 131 0.84 -4.14 10.93
C TYR A 131 0.45 -5.60 11.13
N ASP A 132 0.91 -6.17 12.24
CA ASP A 132 0.60 -7.55 12.68
C ASP A 132 -0.02 -7.59 14.09
N GLY A 133 -0.55 -6.45 14.54
CA GLY A 133 -0.97 -6.18 15.92
C GLY A 133 -0.19 -4.98 16.47
N GLU A 134 1.06 -4.83 16.01
CA GLU A 134 1.88 -3.65 16.23
C GLU A 134 2.29 -3.05 14.89
N LEU A 135 2.43 -1.73 14.85
CA LEU A 135 2.90 -1.01 13.66
C LEU A 135 4.42 -0.92 13.69
N SER A 136 5.06 -1.45 12.65
CA SER A 136 6.51 -1.34 12.42
C SER A 136 6.79 -0.73 11.06
N MET A 137 7.98 -0.15 10.91
CA MET A 137 8.42 0.51 9.68
C MET A 137 9.86 0.13 9.36
N SER A 138 10.13 -0.17 8.10
CA SER A 138 11.48 -0.29 7.54
C SER A 138 11.64 0.65 6.36
N ARG A 139 12.87 1.11 6.13
CA ARG A 139 13.20 1.93 4.96
C ARG A 139 13.51 1.04 3.77
N GLY A 140 13.10 1.50 2.59
CA GLY A 140 13.66 0.99 1.34
C GLY A 140 15.09 1.47 1.12
N HIS A 141 15.68 0.98 0.05
CA HIS A 141 17.00 1.41 -0.42
C HIS A 141 16.95 1.71 -1.91
N GLU A 142 17.93 2.46 -2.42
CA GLU A 142 18.07 2.67 -3.86
C GLU A 142 18.26 1.31 -4.57
N GLY A 143 17.71 1.18 -5.77
CA GLY A 143 17.68 -0.08 -6.53
C GLY A 143 16.40 -0.89 -6.34
N LEU A 144 16.54 -2.23 -6.33
CA LEU A 144 15.44 -3.18 -6.29
C LEU A 144 14.89 -3.33 -4.87
N ASN A 145 13.58 -3.13 -4.70
CA ASN A 145 12.87 -3.43 -3.47
C ASN A 145 11.67 -4.33 -3.76
N ILE A 146 11.32 -5.21 -2.82
CA ILE A 146 10.25 -6.20 -2.99
C ILE A 146 9.34 -6.17 -1.76
N LEU A 147 8.02 -6.13 -1.98
CA LEU A 147 7.01 -6.38 -0.96
C LEU A 147 6.25 -7.67 -1.29
N THR A 148 6.12 -8.54 -0.30
CA THR A 148 5.22 -9.70 -0.34
C THR A 148 4.22 -9.65 0.82
N ASN A 149 3.41 -10.70 0.96
CA ASN A 149 2.55 -10.87 2.13
C ASN A 149 3.34 -10.95 3.45
N GLU A 150 4.63 -11.32 3.43
CA GLU A 150 5.43 -11.46 4.64
C GLU A 150 6.11 -10.15 5.09
N GLY A 151 6.17 -9.16 4.20
CA GLY A 151 6.81 -7.87 4.47
C GLY A 151 7.65 -7.38 3.29
N GLY A 152 8.22 -6.19 3.45
CA GLY A 152 9.05 -5.54 2.44
C GLY A 152 10.53 -5.69 2.78
N ASN A 153 11.34 -6.03 1.79
CA ASN A 153 12.80 -6.20 1.91
C ASN A 153 13.21 -6.97 3.18
N VAL A 154 12.51 -8.07 3.45
CA VAL A 154 12.88 -8.95 4.56
C VAL A 154 14.21 -9.57 4.17
N ALA A 155 15.30 -9.12 4.80
CA ALA A 155 16.55 -9.85 4.76
C ALA A 155 16.25 -11.26 5.30
N SER A 156 16.52 -12.28 4.49
CA SER A 156 16.58 -13.67 4.94
C SER A 156 17.61 -13.81 6.06
#